data_AF-A0A4R2P5S4-F1
#
_entry.id   AF-A0A4R2P5S4-F1
#
_cell.length_a   1.000
_cell.length_b   1.000
_cell.length_c   1.000
_cell.angle_alpha   90.00
_cell.angle_beta   90.00
_cell.angle_gamma   90.00
#
_symmetry.space_group_name_H-M   'P 1'
#
loop_
_entity.id
_entity.type
_entity.pdbx_description
1 polymer ?
#
loop_
_entity_poly.entity_id
_entity_poly.type
_entity_poly.pdbx_seq_one_letter_code
_entity_poly.pdbx_strand_id
1 'polypeptide(L)' 'MEKKKQLGVDIDGCVFAIDADINNDEFMDKFIEFIESNGWHFGGGINQIDSNGKKVNTVKAKKTEGWGAE' A
#
# COMPACT_ATOMS: atom_id res chain seq x y z
N MET A 1 29.29 -22.97 1.44
CA MET A 1 27.88 -23.19 1.82
C MET A 1 27.03 -22.98 0.59
N GLU A 2 26.35 -24.00 0.08
CA GLU A 2 25.37 -23.81 -1.00
C GLU A 2 24.19 -23.00 -0.46
N LYS A 3 23.88 -21.86 -1.10
CA LYS A 3 22.66 -21.11 -0.81
C LYS A 3 21.47 -21.94 -1.32
N LYS A 4 20.60 -22.39 -0.41
CA LYS A 4 19.31 -22.98 -0.82
C LYS A 4 18.53 -21.95 -1.64
N LYS A 5 17.94 -22.39 -2.75
CA LYS A 5 17.06 -21.55 -3.57
C LYS A 5 15.84 -21.16 -2.75
N GLN A 6 15.63 -19.86 -2.56
CA GLN A 6 14.41 -19.32 -1.95
C GLN A 6 13.26 -19.43 -2.96
N LEU A 7 12.12 -19.95 -2.52
CA LEU A 7 10.86 -19.94 -3.27
C LEU A 7 9.97 -18.87 -2.66
N GLY A 8 9.27 -18.12 -3.51
CA GLY A 8 8.35 -17.04 -3.10
C GLY A 8 7.04 -17.13 -3.88
N VAL A 9 6.07 -16.30 -3.48
CA VAL A 9 4.77 -16.16 -4.13
C VAL A 9 4.68 -14.77 -4.73
N ASP A 10 4.24 -14.69 -5.98
CA ASP A 10 3.89 -13.43 -6.64
C ASP A 10 2.39 -13.17 -6.45
N ILE A 11 2.04 -11.92 -6.14
CA ILE A 11 0.66 -11.51 -5.86
C ILE A 11 0.30 -10.40 -6.85
N ASP A 12 -0.59 -10.72 -7.78
CA ASP A 12 -1.19 -9.77 -8.72
C ASP A 12 -2.68 -9.62 -8.42
N GLY A 13 -3.17 -8.39 -8.34
CA GLY A 13 -4.58 -8.10 -8.07
C GLY A 13 -4.84 -6.88 -7.20
N CYS A 14 -6.10 -6.74 -6.80
CA CYS A 14 -6.63 -5.62 -6.04
C CYS A 14 -7.60 -6.12 -4.96
N VAL A 15 -7.62 -5.45 -3.80
CA VAL A 15 -8.54 -5.76 -2.70
C VAL A 15 -9.48 -4.57 -2.52
N PHE A 16 -10.78 -4.85 -2.51
CA PHE A 16 -11.84 -3.89 -2.21
C PHE A 16 -12.65 -4.41 -1.02
N ALA A 17 -13.09 -3.53 -0.13
CA ALA A 17 -14.05 -3.92 0.89
C ALA A 17 -15.45 -3.98 0.29
N ILE A 18 -16.28 -4.87 0.83
CA ILE A 18 -17.62 -5.15 0.32
C ILE A 18 -18.59 -4.03 0.71
N ASP A 19 -18.48 -3.53 1.94
CA ASP A 19 -19.47 -2.61 2.54
C ASP A 19 -18.87 -1.26 2.99
N ALA A 20 -17.56 -1.04 2.81
CA ALA A 20 -16.87 0.15 3.31
C ALA A 20 -15.62 0.48 2.46
N ASP A 21 -14.97 1.60 2.76
CA ASP A 21 -13.65 1.91 2.24
C ASP A 21 -12.56 1.19 3.05
N ILE A 22 -11.47 0.81 2.38
CA ILE A 22 -10.26 0.29 3.02
C ILE A 22 -9.27 1.43 3.22
N ASN A 23 -8.89 1.67 4.47
CA ASN A 23 -7.74 2.51 4.77
C ASN A 23 -6.44 1.75 4.45
N ASN A 24 -5.53 2.42 3.72
CA ASN A 24 -4.28 1.83 3.27
C ASN A 24 -3.39 1.37 4.44
N ASP A 25 -3.22 2.21 5.46
CA ASP A 25 -2.34 1.93 6.61
C ASP A 25 -2.91 0.76 7.44
N GLU A 26 -4.21 0.78 7.74
CA GLU A 26 -4.87 -0.30 8.50
C GLU A 26 -4.79 -1.65 7.76
N PHE A 27 -4.94 -1.63 6.43
CA PHE A 27 -4.76 -2.84 5.62
C PHE A 27 -3.30 -3.32 5.66
N MET A 28 -2.33 -2.41 5.52
CA MET A 28 -0.91 -2.77 5.55
C MET A 28 -0.54 -3.43 6.87
N ASP A 29 -0.96 -2.87 8.00
CA ASP A 29 -0.67 -3.41 9.32
C ASP A 29 -1.21 -4.84 9.48
N LYS A 30 -2.48 -5.06 9.14
CA LYS A 30 -3.10 -6.39 9.19
C LYS A 30 -2.46 -7.37 8.22
N PHE A 31 -2.11 -6.92 7.02
CA PHE A 31 -1.47 -7.74 5.99
C PHE A 31 -0.08 -8.19 6.44
N ILE A 32 0.75 -7.28 6.96
CA ILE A 32 2.08 -7.60 7.46
C ILE A 32 1.99 -8.53 8.68
N GLU A 33 1.08 -8.28 9.63
CA GLU A 33 0.87 -9.18 10.77
C GLU A 33 0.53 -10.62 10.30
N PHE A 34 -0.35 -10.77 9.31
CA PHE A 34 -0.66 -12.06 8.71
C PHE A 34 0.57 -12.73 8.08
N ILE A 35 1.38 -12.00 7.31
CA ILE A 35 2.58 -12.55 6.66
C ILE A 35 3.62 -12.98 7.70
N GLU A 36 3.90 -12.14 8.70
CA GLU A 36 4.94 -12.40 9.69
C GLU A 36 4.54 -13.51 10.68
N SER A 37 3.25 -13.62 11.04
CA SER A 37 2.74 -14.72 11.88
C SER A 37 2.92 -16.10 11.23
N ASN A 38 3.12 -16.16 9.91
CA ASN A 38 3.43 -17.38 9.16
C ASN A 38 4.95 -17.58 8.91
N GLY A 39 5.80 -16.71 9.46
CA GLY A 39 7.25 -16.76 9.27
C GLY A 39 7.70 -16.37 7.87
N TRP A 40 6.89 -15.60 7.15
CA TRP A 40 7.21 -15.08 5.82
C TRP A 40 7.64 -13.61 5.90
N HIS A 41 8.20 -13.13 4.79
CA HIS A 41 8.56 -11.72 4.64
C HIS A 41 7.95 -11.19 3.35
N PHE A 42 7.26 -10.06 3.45
CA PHE A 42 6.75 -9.35 2.29
C PHE A 42 7.71 -8.21 1.94
N GLY A 43 8.23 -8.24 0.70
CA GLY A 43 9.00 -7.15 0.13
C GLY A 43 8.16 -6.41 -0.89
N GLY A 44 7.85 -5.14 -0.63
CA GLY A 44 7.06 -4.31 -1.55
C GLY A 44 6.36 -3.15 -0.86
N GLY A 45 5.34 -2.62 -1.52
CA GLY A 45 4.48 -1.58 -0.98
C GLY A 45 3.11 -1.62 -1.63
N ILE A 46 2.11 -1.10 -0.92
CA ILE A 46 0.74 -1.03 -1.40
C ILE A 46 0.41 0.39 -1.87
N ASN A 47 -0.59 0.54 -2.74
CA ASN A 47 -1.10 1.83 -3.16
C ASN A 47 -2.61 1.82 -2.98
N GLN A 48 -3.18 2.93 -2.52
CA GLN A 48 -4.62 3.08 -2.52
C GLN A 48 -5.08 3.36 -3.97
N ILE A 49 -6.13 2.68 -4.41
CA ILE A 49 -6.70 2.77 -5.75
C ILE A 49 -8.20 2.96 -5.69
N ASP A 50 -8.78 3.56 -6.73
CA ASP A 50 -10.24 3.59 -6.93
C ASP A 50 -10.75 2.32 -7.64
N SER A 51 -12.06 2.26 -7.85
CA SER A 51 -12.73 1.14 -8.56
C SER A 51 -12.31 0.96 -10.02
N ASN A 52 -11.63 1.95 -10.62
CA ASN A 52 -11.07 1.87 -11.97
C ASN A 52 -9.59 1.45 -11.94
N GLY A 53 -9.03 1.12 -10.77
CA GLY A 53 -7.63 0.76 -10.60
C GLY A 53 -6.68 1.95 -10.63
N LYS A 54 -7.20 3.18 -10.55
CA LYS A 54 -6.36 4.39 -10.59
C LYS A 54 -5.84 4.71 -9.19
N LYS A 55 -4.53 4.94 -9.07
CA LYS A 55 -3.90 5.37 -7.81
C LYS A 55 -4.51 6.68 -7.30
N VAL A 56 -4.95 6.66 -6.06
CA VAL A 56 -5.46 7.83 -5.33
C VAL A 56 -4.39 8.31 -4.36
N ASN A 57 -3.43 9.07 -4.87
CA ASN A 57 -2.45 9.76 -4.02
C ASN A 57 -2.85 11.22 -3.81
N THR A 58 -2.79 11.61 -2.54
CA THR A 58 -3.11 12.89 -1.92
C THR A 58 -2.49 14.07 -2.67
N VAL A 59 -3.34 14.94 -3.22
CA VAL A 59 -2.93 16.29 -3.66
C VAL A 59 -2.50 17.13 -2.45
N LYS A 60 -1.25 16.97 -1.97
CA LYS A 60 -0.54 18.02 -1.24
C LYS A 60 0.41 18.72 -2.20
N ALA A 61 -0.12 19.47 -3.18
CA ALA A 61 0.70 20.35 -4.01
C ALA A 61 -0.13 21.52 -4.56
N LYS A 62 -0.17 22.60 -3.77
CA LYS A 62 -0.06 24.03 -4.13
C LYS A 62 -0.88 24.89 -3.16
N LYS A 63 -0.35 25.14 -1.96
CA LYS A 63 -0.58 26.44 -1.30
C LYS A 63 0.57 27.35 -1.71
N THR A 64 0.47 27.95 -2.90
CA THR A 64 1.17 29.20 -3.19
C THR A 64 0.25 30.31 -2.72
N GLU A 65 0.19 30.53 -1.41
CA GLU A 65 -0.32 31.79 -0.87
C GLU A 65 0.83 32.79 -1.00
N GLY A 66 0.69 33.72 -1.93
CA GLY A 66 1.64 34.81 -2.14
C GLY A 66 1.73 35.67 -0.88
N TRP A 67 2.96 36.05 -0.53
CA TRP A 67 3.18 37.21 0.33
C TRP A 67 2.56 38.44 -0.33
N GLY A 68 1.38 38.85 0.14
CA GLY A 68 0.93 40.21 0.03
C GLY A 68 1.70 41.04 1.04
N ALA A 69 2.78 41.69 0.60
CA ALA A 69 3.35 42.83 1.29
C ALA A 69 2.69 44.08 0.70
N GLU A 70 1.78 44.68 1.46
CA GLU A 70 1.44 46.10 1.37
C GLU A 70 1.67 46.73 2.74
#